data_AF-A0AAV6WD40-F1
#
_entry.id   AF-A0AAV6WD40-F1
#
_cell.length_a   1.000
_cell.length_b   1.000
_cell.length_c   1.000
_cell.angle_alpha   90.00
_cell.angle_beta   90.00
_cell.angle_gamma   90.00
#
_symmetry.space_group_name_H-M   'P 1'
#
loop_
_entity.id
_entity.type
_entity.pdbx_description
1 polymer ?
#
loop_
_entity_poly.entity_id
_entity_poly.type
_entity_poly.pdbx_seq_one_letter_code
_entity_poly.pdbx_strand_id
1 'polypeptide(L)'
;MPSSSPKLFYARPSSYSRRSTVLIISLLFGLSGFIFGFITISQQGLGYKCTFSKPLSVSLTWDKSSTITSTRSSSRGSSGISDEGQKRHKVMGFVGIQTGFGSTGRRRALRQTWFPSDHQGLQRLEESTGLAFRFIIGRTSDKSKMSALKKEIAEYDDFLLLDIEEEYSKLPYKTLAFFKAAYALYESDFYVKADDDIYLRPDRLSLLLAKERPHSQTYLGCMKKGPVFTDPKLKWLVP
;
A
#
# COMPACT_ATOMS: atom_id res chain seq x y z
N MET A 1 -10.01 -36.63 95.53
CA MET A 1 -10.92 -36.37 94.37
C MET A 1 -12.19 -35.73 94.90
N PRO A 2 -12.87 -34.80 94.20
CA PRO A 2 -12.74 -34.36 92.79
C PRO A 2 -12.25 -32.90 92.65
N SER A 3 -11.35 -32.62 91.70
CA SER A 3 -11.53 -32.08 90.32
C SER A 3 -11.53 -30.54 90.23
N SER A 4 -10.36 -30.00 89.89
CA SER A 4 -10.10 -28.60 89.56
C SER A 4 -10.33 -28.33 88.08
N SER A 5 -10.84 -27.14 87.74
CA SER A 5 -10.78 -26.49 86.43
C SER A 5 -11.11 -24.99 86.62
N PRO A 6 -10.81 -24.08 85.67
CA PRO A 6 -9.51 -23.77 85.06
C PRO A 6 -9.29 -22.23 85.01
N LYS A 7 -8.07 -21.72 84.76
CA LYS A 7 -7.88 -20.41 84.07
C LYS A 7 -6.58 -20.39 83.27
N LEU A 8 -6.67 -20.73 81.98
CA LEU A 8 -5.65 -20.45 80.98
C LEU A 8 -5.97 -19.09 80.33
N PHE A 9 -5.07 -18.13 80.48
CA PHE A 9 -5.12 -16.85 79.77
C PHE A 9 -4.58 -17.06 78.34
N TYR A 10 -5.41 -16.82 77.34
CA TYR A 10 -4.96 -16.71 75.95
C TYR A 10 -4.34 -15.33 75.72
N ALA A 11 -3.05 -15.30 75.38
CA ALA A 11 -2.41 -14.12 74.82
C ALA A 11 -2.92 -13.90 73.39
N ARG A 12 -3.35 -12.67 73.10
CA ARG A 12 -3.83 -12.21 71.79
C ARG A 12 -2.67 -12.23 70.78
N PRO A 13 -2.79 -12.84 69.59
CA PRO A 13 -1.70 -12.82 68.64
C PRO A 13 -1.47 -11.41 68.10
N SER A 14 -0.19 -11.04 68.02
CA SER A 14 0.28 -9.72 67.66
C SER A 14 -0.02 -9.40 66.18
N SER A 15 -0.54 -8.20 65.95
CA SER A 15 -0.88 -7.66 64.63
C SER A 15 0.34 -7.34 63.72
N TYR A 16 1.54 -7.82 64.07
CA TYR A 16 2.78 -7.41 63.43
C TYR A 16 3.04 -8.17 62.11
N SER A 17 2.60 -9.42 62.01
CA SER A 17 2.81 -10.26 60.81
C SER A 17 2.04 -9.76 59.58
N ARG A 18 0.79 -9.28 59.75
CA ARG A 18 -0.07 -8.81 58.64
C ARG A 18 0.41 -7.52 57.98
N ARG A 19 1.03 -6.60 58.73
CA ARG A 19 1.55 -5.33 58.14
C ARG A 19 2.73 -5.59 57.22
N SER A 20 3.60 -6.54 57.58
CA SER A 20 4.76 -6.90 56.77
C SER A 20 4.37 -7.57 55.45
N THR A 21 3.39 -8.48 55.48
CA THR A 21 2.90 -9.14 54.25
C THR A 21 2.22 -8.17 53.30
N VAL A 22 1.42 -7.23 53.80
CA VAL A 22 0.77 -6.20 52.96
C VAL A 22 1.82 -5.31 52.29
N LEU A 23 2.86 -4.89 53.02
CA LEU A 23 3.94 -4.07 52.44
C LEU A 23 4.73 -4.82 51.37
N ILE A 24 5.02 -6.12 51.58
CA ILE A 24 5.71 -6.96 50.60
C ILE A 24 4.85 -7.14 49.34
N ILE A 25 3.55 -7.41 49.50
CA ILE A 25 2.63 -7.57 48.38
C ILE A 25 2.49 -6.26 47.59
N SER A 26 2.37 -5.12 48.27
CA SER A 26 2.33 -3.81 47.61
C SER A 26 3.62 -3.49 46.85
N LEU A 27 4.79 -3.88 47.38
CA LEU A 27 6.06 -3.71 46.69
C LEU A 27 6.14 -4.57 45.41
N LEU A 28 5.65 -5.82 45.47
CA LEU A 28 5.63 -6.73 44.33
C LEU A 28 4.69 -6.24 43.22
N PHE A 29 3.49 -5.76 43.57
CA PHE A 29 2.58 -5.16 42.59
C PHE A 29 3.15 -3.87 41.98
N GLY A 30 3.76 -3.00 42.81
CA GLY A 30 4.42 -1.78 42.35
C GLY A 30 5.59 -2.06 41.40
N LEU A 31 6.44 -3.04 41.73
CA LEU A 31 7.55 -3.48 40.87
C LEU A 31 7.04 -4.11 39.57
N SER A 32 5.98 -4.93 39.62
CA SER A 32 5.38 -5.52 38.41
C SER A 32 4.82 -4.44 37.48
N GLY A 33 4.16 -3.42 38.04
CA GLY A 33 3.62 -2.29 37.27
C GLY A 33 4.72 -1.43 36.64
N PHE A 34 5.82 -1.22 37.35
CA PHE A 34 6.99 -0.50 36.83
C PHE A 34 7.67 -1.28 35.71
N ILE A 35 7.85 -2.60 35.86
CA ILE A 35 8.40 -3.47 34.82
C ILE A 35 7.49 -3.48 33.59
N PHE A 36 6.18 -3.60 33.77
CA PHE A 36 5.21 -3.58 32.66
C PHE A 36 5.21 -2.22 31.95
N GLY A 37 5.29 -1.12 32.71
CA GLY A 37 5.41 0.24 32.17
C GLY A 37 6.73 0.47 31.41
N PHE A 38 7.85 -0.05 31.90
CA PHE A 38 9.13 0.01 31.19
C PHE A 38 9.13 -0.87 29.94
N ILE A 39 8.47 -2.02 29.95
CA ILE A 39 8.33 -2.88 28.76
C ILE A 39 7.46 -2.19 27.71
N THR A 40 6.34 -1.57 28.08
CA THR A 40 5.48 -0.86 27.11
C THR A 40 6.17 0.38 26.53
N ILE A 41 6.93 1.14 27.34
CA ILE A 41 7.71 2.30 26.87
C ILE A 41 8.92 1.84 26.02
N SER A 42 9.59 0.75 26.38
CA SER A 42 10.69 0.16 25.61
C SER A 42 10.21 -0.37 24.26
N GLN A 43 9.02 -0.96 24.21
CA GLN A 43 8.39 -1.44 22.97
C GLN A 43 7.90 -0.31 22.06
N GLN A 44 7.71 0.92 22.56
CA GLN A 44 7.47 2.09 21.69
C GLN A 44 8.72 2.52 20.90
N GLY A 45 9.93 2.17 21.38
CA GLY A 45 11.20 2.39 20.66
C GLY A 45 11.55 1.26 19.70
N LEU A 46 10.96 0.08 19.87
CA LEU A 46 11.06 -1.04 18.94
C LEU A 46 9.91 -0.97 17.93
N GLY A 47 9.89 0.11 17.15
CA GLY A 47 9.03 0.23 15.98
C GLY A 47 9.12 -1.08 15.20
N TYR A 48 7.95 -1.70 14.99
CA TYR A 48 7.79 -2.91 14.22
C TYR A 48 8.63 -2.75 12.96
N LYS A 49 9.80 -3.42 12.90
CA LYS A 49 10.54 -3.58 11.68
C LYS A 49 9.71 -4.54 10.83
N CYS A 50 8.64 -4.02 10.24
CA CYS A 50 8.07 -4.60 9.05
C CYS A 50 9.17 -4.54 8.00
N THR A 51 9.89 -5.64 7.86
CA THR A 51 10.64 -5.93 6.64
C THR A 51 9.61 -5.98 5.50
N PHE A 52 9.41 -4.85 4.83
CA PHE A 52 8.60 -4.79 3.63
C PHE A 52 9.42 -5.37 2.49
N SER A 53 9.14 -6.63 2.14
CA SER A 53 9.98 -7.39 1.22
C SER A 53 9.59 -7.26 -0.25
N LYS A 54 8.64 -6.38 -0.62
CA LYS A 54 8.29 -6.14 -2.03
C LYS A 54 8.14 -4.64 -2.28
N PRO A 55 8.87 -4.08 -3.26
CA PRO A 55 8.69 -2.69 -3.65
C PRO A 55 7.27 -2.51 -4.21
N LEU A 56 6.58 -1.46 -3.74
CA LEU A 56 5.29 -1.04 -4.26
C LEU A 56 5.50 -0.36 -5.62
N SER A 57 6.64 0.31 -5.82
CA SER A 57 7.03 0.83 -7.10
C SER A 57 7.58 -0.25 -8.02
N VAL A 58 7.08 -0.28 -9.24
CA VAL A 58 7.49 -1.24 -10.26
C VAL A 58 7.86 -0.49 -11.53
N SER A 59 8.98 -0.89 -12.13
CA SER A 59 9.39 -0.47 -13.46
C SER A 59 9.14 -1.63 -14.42
N LEU A 60 8.46 -1.36 -15.53
CA LEU A 60 8.31 -2.35 -16.60
C LEU A 60 9.07 -1.88 -17.84
N THR A 61 10.14 -2.60 -18.13
CA THR A 61 10.88 -2.51 -19.40
C THR A 61 10.27 -3.51 -20.36
N TRP A 62 9.72 -3.02 -21.47
CA TRP A 62 9.19 -3.89 -22.52
C TRP A 62 10.31 -4.27 -23.47
N ASP A 63 11.02 -5.36 -23.20
CA ASP A 63 11.98 -5.88 -24.17
C ASP A 63 11.21 -6.43 -25.38
N LYS A 64 11.48 -5.81 -26.54
CA LYS A 64 10.85 -6.13 -27.81
C LYS A 64 11.45 -7.41 -28.39
N SER A 65 11.08 -8.58 -27.90
CA SER A 65 11.11 -9.86 -28.66
C SER A 65 10.54 -11.01 -27.83
N SER A 66 9.26 -11.31 -27.99
CA SER A 66 8.76 -12.68 -27.78
C SER A 66 8.67 -13.36 -29.15
N THR A 67 9.83 -13.57 -29.79
CA THR A 67 9.90 -14.50 -30.91
C THR A 67 9.69 -15.91 -30.34
N ILE A 68 8.49 -16.42 -30.54
CA ILE A 68 8.16 -17.82 -30.38
C ILE A 68 8.99 -18.57 -31.44
N THR A 69 10.14 -19.10 -31.05
CA THR A 69 10.85 -20.11 -31.84
C THR A 69 10.86 -21.39 -31.04
N SER A 70 9.82 -22.20 -31.28
CA SER A 70 9.79 -23.61 -30.94
C SER A 70 10.84 -24.35 -31.77
N THR A 71 12.01 -24.60 -31.21
CA THR A 71 12.96 -25.59 -31.72
C THR A 71 13.19 -26.67 -30.66
N ARG A 72 12.67 -27.86 -30.97
CA ARG A 72 12.87 -29.11 -30.25
C ARG A 72 14.34 -29.49 -30.31
N SER A 73 14.97 -29.68 -29.16
CA SER A 73 16.08 -30.63 -29.03
C SER A 73 16.02 -31.29 -27.66
N SER A 74 16.18 -32.60 -27.71
CA SER A 74 15.98 -33.58 -26.67
C SER A 74 17.26 -33.86 -25.89
N SER A 75 17.21 -33.78 -24.56
CA SER A 75 18.00 -34.65 -23.67
C SER A 75 17.47 -34.59 -22.24
N ARG A 76 17.48 -35.76 -21.61
CA ARG A 76 16.86 -36.10 -20.32
C ARG A 76 17.62 -35.46 -19.15
N GLY A 77 16.86 -34.86 -18.23
CA GLY A 77 17.32 -34.42 -16.91
C GLY A 77 16.12 -33.95 -16.10
N SER A 78 15.50 -34.87 -15.37
CA SER A 78 14.39 -34.57 -14.46
C SER A 78 14.89 -33.73 -13.29
N SER A 79 14.65 -32.43 -13.35
CA SER A 79 14.46 -31.60 -12.17
C SER A 79 13.31 -30.67 -12.52
N GLY A 80 12.18 -30.83 -11.83
CA GLY A 80 10.96 -30.05 -12.09
C GLY A 80 11.24 -28.57 -11.90
N ILE A 81 11.45 -27.87 -13.00
CA ILE A 81 11.35 -26.42 -13.05
C ILE A 81 9.87 -26.14 -12.97
N SER A 82 9.40 -25.85 -11.77
CA SER A 82 8.11 -25.21 -11.57
C SER A 82 8.13 -23.93 -12.38
N ASP A 83 7.34 -23.91 -13.45
CA ASP A 83 6.83 -22.72 -14.09
C ASP A 83 5.98 -21.95 -13.06
N GLU A 84 6.63 -21.35 -12.06
CA GLU A 84 6.01 -20.31 -11.26
C GLU A 84 5.99 -19.04 -12.11
N GLY A 85 5.10 -19.03 -13.11
CA GLY A 85 4.63 -17.79 -13.69
C GLY A 85 4.23 -16.87 -12.52
N GLN A 86 4.97 -15.78 -12.33
CA GLN A 86 4.84 -14.92 -11.17
C GLN A 86 3.35 -14.62 -10.92
N LYS A 87 2.83 -15.12 -9.80
CA LYS A 87 1.42 -14.95 -9.45
C LYS A 87 1.15 -13.45 -9.29
N ARG A 88 0.36 -12.89 -10.21
CA ARG A 88 -0.06 -11.49 -10.21
C ARG A 88 -0.72 -11.12 -8.88
N HIS A 89 -0.48 -9.90 -8.41
CA HIS A 89 -1.05 -9.43 -7.15
C HIS A 89 -2.57 -9.22 -7.30
N LYS A 90 -3.38 -9.86 -6.45
CA LYS A 90 -4.85 -9.83 -6.56
C LYS A 90 -5.42 -8.63 -5.80
N VAL A 91 -6.19 -7.78 -6.48
CA VAL A 91 -6.89 -6.63 -5.90
C VAL A 91 -8.22 -6.41 -6.60
N MET A 92 -9.21 -5.78 -5.93
CA MET A 92 -10.49 -5.48 -6.57
C MET A 92 -10.32 -4.46 -7.71
N GLY A 93 -9.48 -3.45 -7.50
CA GLY A 93 -9.20 -2.43 -8.51
C GLY A 93 -7.76 -1.94 -8.47
N PHE A 94 -7.20 -1.58 -9.62
CA PHE A 94 -5.94 -0.83 -9.70
C PHE A 94 -6.22 0.60 -10.15
N VAL A 95 -5.88 1.58 -9.32
CA VAL A 95 -6.04 3.01 -9.57
C VAL A 95 -4.71 3.63 -9.99
N GLY A 96 -4.63 4.01 -11.27
CA GLY A 96 -3.50 4.71 -11.85
C GLY A 96 -3.76 6.21 -11.99
N ILE A 97 -3.06 7.01 -11.18
CA ILE A 97 -3.10 8.48 -11.22
C ILE A 97 -2.08 8.98 -12.25
N GLN A 98 -2.55 9.49 -13.39
CA GLN A 98 -1.71 10.01 -14.46
C GLN A 98 -1.05 11.33 -14.04
N THR A 99 0.28 11.33 -13.96
CA THR A 99 1.06 12.50 -13.53
C THR A 99 2.30 12.70 -14.41
N GLY A 100 2.92 13.88 -14.36
CA GLY A 100 4.11 14.18 -15.16
C GLY A 100 5.20 14.91 -14.38
N PHE A 101 6.31 15.20 -15.05
CA PHE A 101 7.45 15.90 -14.42
C PHE A 101 7.13 17.33 -13.97
N GLY A 102 6.11 17.98 -14.55
CA GLY A 102 5.62 19.29 -14.11
C GLY A 102 4.67 19.26 -12.91
N SER A 103 4.29 18.07 -12.44
CA SER A 103 3.21 17.88 -11.47
C SER A 103 3.67 17.59 -10.05
N THR A 104 4.93 17.85 -9.69
CA THR A 104 5.44 17.57 -8.32
C THR A 104 4.59 18.23 -7.23
N GLY A 105 4.13 19.47 -7.45
CA GLY A 105 3.22 20.14 -6.52
C GLY A 105 1.86 19.45 -6.37
N ARG A 106 1.31 18.90 -7.46
CA ARG A 106 0.04 18.16 -7.43
C ARG A 106 0.19 16.83 -6.70
N ARG A 107 1.25 16.07 -6.97
CA ARG A 107 1.53 14.83 -6.22
C ARG A 107 1.66 15.08 -4.72
N ARG A 108 2.35 16.15 -4.33
CA ARG A 108 2.41 16.59 -2.92
C ARG A 108 1.04 16.90 -2.34
N ALA A 109 0.20 17.64 -3.07
CA ALA A 109 -1.16 17.96 -2.62
C ALA A 109 -2.03 16.71 -2.44
N LEU A 110 -1.95 15.76 -3.38
CA LEU A 110 -2.62 14.45 -3.26
C LEU A 110 -2.15 13.69 -2.01
N ARG A 111 -0.83 13.68 -1.76
CA ARG A 111 -0.22 13.09 -0.57
C ARG A 111 -0.66 13.68 0.75
N GLN A 112 -0.90 14.98 0.76
CA GLN A 112 -1.39 15.71 1.93
C GLN A 112 -2.91 15.60 2.13
N THR A 113 -3.62 14.91 1.22
CA THR A 113 -5.08 14.84 1.25
C THR A 113 -5.60 13.41 1.20
N TRP A 114 -5.71 12.79 0.03
CA TRP A 114 -6.44 11.53 -0.15
C TRP A 114 -5.59 10.34 -0.61
N PHE A 115 -4.31 10.54 -0.91
CA PHE A 115 -3.38 9.48 -1.34
C PHE A 115 -2.13 9.46 -0.44
N PRO A 116 -2.18 8.81 0.74
CA PRO A 116 -1.16 8.94 1.78
C PRO A 116 0.28 8.75 1.30
N SER A 117 1.19 9.60 1.79
CA SER A 117 2.62 9.56 1.45
C SER A 117 3.40 8.46 2.16
N ASP A 118 2.98 8.06 3.35
CA ASP A 118 3.70 7.06 4.12
C ASP A 118 3.21 5.64 3.79
N HIS A 119 4.15 4.70 3.77
CA HIS A 119 3.85 3.29 3.45
C HIS A 119 2.72 2.71 4.29
N GLN A 120 2.63 3.06 5.57
CA GLN A 120 1.62 2.50 6.47
C GLN A 120 0.23 3.07 6.17
N GLY A 121 0.14 4.37 5.91
CA GLY A 121 -1.08 5.05 5.47
C GLY A 121 -1.56 4.51 4.12
N LEU A 122 -0.65 4.33 3.16
CA LEU A 122 -0.98 3.76 1.86
C LEU A 122 -1.46 2.32 2.00
N GLN A 123 -0.74 1.47 2.73
CA GLN A 123 -1.14 0.08 2.96
C GLN A 123 -2.54 0.00 3.60
N ARG A 124 -2.82 0.79 4.64
CA ARG A 124 -4.16 0.83 5.26
C ARG A 124 -5.24 1.26 4.26
N LEU A 125 -4.95 2.24 3.41
CA LEU A 125 -5.87 2.67 2.35
C LEU A 125 -6.15 1.51 1.38
N GLU A 126 -5.11 0.81 0.93
CA GLU A 126 -5.24 -0.30 -0.02
C GLU A 126 -5.99 -1.48 0.57
N GLU A 127 -5.66 -1.87 1.81
CA GLU A 127 -6.31 -2.96 2.54
C GLU A 127 -7.79 -2.65 2.84
N SER A 128 -8.10 -1.43 3.27
CA SER A 128 -9.48 -1.04 3.62
C SER A 128 -10.39 -0.87 2.40
N THR A 129 -9.83 -0.52 1.24
CA THR A 129 -10.61 -0.30 0.02
C THR A 129 -10.58 -1.49 -0.95
N GLY A 130 -9.61 -2.39 -0.82
CA GLY A 130 -9.32 -3.43 -1.80
C GLY A 130 -8.73 -2.89 -3.11
N LEU A 131 -8.28 -1.63 -3.13
CA LEU A 131 -7.76 -0.94 -4.31
C LEU A 131 -6.26 -0.71 -4.18
N ALA A 132 -5.49 -0.94 -5.24
CA ALA A 132 -4.10 -0.49 -5.32
C ALA A 132 -4.02 0.94 -5.88
N PHE A 133 -3.12 1.78 -5.39
CA PHE A 133 -2.96 3.17 -5.85
C PHE A 133 -1.53 3.46 -6.29
N ARG A 134 -1.31 3.89 -7.54
CA ARG A 134 0.02 4.30 -8.01
C ARG A 134 -0.03 5.58 -8.84
N PHE A 135 0.98 6.43 -8.67
CA PHE A 135 1.29 7.47 -9.64
C PHE A 135 1.87 6.86 -10.91
N ILE A 136 1.27 7.17 -12.05
CA ILE A 136 1.67 6.67 -13.35
C ILE A 136 2.49 7.73 -14.07
N ILE A 137 3.76 7.43 -14.31
CA ILE A 137 4.69 8.34 -14.95
C ILE A 137 5.62 7.58 -15.89
N GLY A 138 5.96 8.18 -17.02
CA GLY A 138 7.00 7.71 -17.93
C GLY A 138 8.38 8.23 -17.57
N ARG A 139 9.29 8.15 -18.53
CA ARG A 139 10.68 8.64 -18.46
C ARG A 139 10.83 9.95 -19.23
N THR A 140 11.93 10.64 -18.97
CA THR A 140 12.37 11.79 -19.77
C THR A 140 13.87 11.69 -20.07
N SER A 141 14.32 12.30 -21.16
CA SER A 141 15.74 12.43 -21.50
C SER A 141 16.47 13.46 -20.61
N ASP A 142 15.73 14.34 -19.92
CA ASP A 142 16.27 15.30 -18.96
C ASP A 142 16.80 14.58 -17.70
N LYS A 143 18.13 14.53 -17.58
CA LYS A 143 18.83 13.85 -16.47
C LYS A 143 18.49 14.45 -15.10
N SER A 144 18.26 15.77 -15.02
CA SER A 144 17.94 16.44 -13.76
C SER A 144 16.55 16.03 -13.28
N LYS A 145 15.56 16.09 -14.18
CA LYS A 145 14.19 15.64 -13.89
C LYS A 145 14.11 14.16 -13.54
N MET A 146 14.83 13.30 -14.27
CA MET A 146 14.91 11.88 -13.92
C MET A 146 15.58 11.63 -12.56
N SER A 147 16.63 12.38 -12.21
CA SER A 147 17.27 12.26 -10.90
C SER A 147 16.33 12.68 -9.78
N ALA A 148 15.59 13.79 -9.95
CA ALA A 148 14.58 14.23 -9.00
C ALA A 148 13.46 13.19 -8.82
N LEU A 149 12.95 12.61 -9.92
CA LEU A 149 11.95 11.56 -9.85
C LEU A 149 12.47 10.32 -9.11
N LYS A 150 13.70 9.88 -9.38
CA LYS A 150 14.29 8.73 -8.67
C LYS A 150 14.38 8.95 -7.16
N LYS A 151 14.69 10.17 -6.72
CA LYS A 151 14.68 10.53 -5.29
C LYS A 151 13.25 10.44 -4.72
N GLU A 152 12.28 10.95 -5.43
CA GLU A 152 10.86 10.89 -5.02
C GLU A 152 10.34 9.44 -4.95
N ILE A 153 10.70 8.60 -5.93
CA ILE A 153 10.38 7.16 -5.91
C ILE A 153 11.01 6.49 -4.70
N ALA A 154 12.29 6.78 -4.39
CA ALA A 154 12.97 6.20 -3.23
C ALA A 154 12.38 6.68 -1.90
N GLU A 155 11.77 7.87 -1.86
CA GLU A 155 11.16 8.45 -0.66
C GLU A 155 9.77 7.88 -0.36
N TYR A 156 8.93 7.70 -1.40
CA TYR A 156 7.50 7.37 -1.23
C TYR A 156 7.10 5.98 -1.75
N ASP A 157 7.87 5.38 -2.65
CA ASP A 157 7.61 4.06 -3.28
C ASP A 157 6.20 3.90 -3.89
N ASP A 158 5.55 5.00 -4.31
CA ASP A 158 4.14 5.03 -4.71
C ASP A 158 3.94 5.18 -6.24
N PHE A 159 4.96 4.87 -7.03
CA PHE A 159 4.96 5.05 -8.49
C PHE A 159 4.91 3.74 -9.29
N LEU A 160 4.24 3.77 -10.44
CA LEU A 160 4.46 2.84 -11.54
C LEU A 160 5.21 3.57 -12.65
N LEU A 161 6.49 3.24 -12.83
CA LEU A 161 7.35 3.85 -13.84
C LEU A 161 7.22 3.08 -15.16
N LEU A 162 6.74 3.76 -16.20
CA LEU A 162 6.57 3.21 -17.53
C LEU A 162 7.79 3.50 -18.41
N ASP A 163 8.20 2.52 -19.22
CA ASP A 163 9.21 2.74 -20.26
C ASP A 163 8.60 3.41 -21.51
N ILE A 164 8.14 4.64 -21.32
CA ILE A 164 7.64 5.53 -22.38
C ILE A 164 8.10 6.95 -22.10
N GLU A 165 8.50 7.68 -23.14
CA GLU A 165 8.86 9.09 -22.99
C GLU A 165 7.63 9.95 -22.74
N GLU A 166 7.68 10.77 -21.68
CA GLU A 166 6.62 11.72 -21.32
C GLU A 166 6.54 12.86 -22.34
N GLU A 167 5.38 12.95 -22.98
CA GLU A 167 5.04 14.03 -23.91
C GLU A 167 3.53 14.19 -23.98
N TYR A 168 3.03 15.42 -24.14
CA TYR A 168 1.59 15.68 -24.23
C TYR A 168 0.95 14.96 -25.42
N SER A 169 1.63 14.96 -26.58
CA SER A 169 1.20 14.24 -27.78
C SER A 169 1.12 12.72 -27.58
N LYS A 170 1.84 12.17 -26.58
CA LYS A 170 1.95 10.74 -26.30
C LYS A 170 1.03 10.25 -25.18
N LEU A 171 0.12 11.09 -24.66
CA LEU A 171 -0.82 10.70 -23.60
C LEU A 171 -1.66 9.44 -23.93
N PRO A 172 -2.13 9.21 -25.18
CA PRO A 172 -2.80 7.96 -25.53
C PRO A 172 -1.89 6.73 -25.38
N TYR A 173 -0.62 6.84 -25.80
CA TYR A 173 0.35 5.75 -25.65
C TYR A 173 0.69 5.47 -24.19
N LYS A 174 0.79 6.53 -23.37
CA LYS A 174 0.95 6.38 -21.91
C LYS A 174 -0.24 5.66 -21.29
N THR A 175 -1.47 6.02 -21.69
CA THR A 175 -2.69 5.35 -21.21
C THR A 175 -2.69 3.87 -21.59
N LEU A 176 -2.31 3.52 -22.82
CA LEU A 176 -2.20 2.12 -23.24
C LEU A 176 -1.10 1.36 -22.47
N ALA A 177 0.08 1.99 -22.31
CA ALA A 177 1.19 1.42 -21.56
C ALA A 177 0.82 1.17 -20.09
N PHE A 178 0.07 2.10 -19.48
CA PHE A 178 -0.51 1.94 -18.15
C PHE A 178 -1.39 0.69 -18.04
N PHE A 179 -2.38 0.53 -18.93
CA PHE A 179 -3.27 -0.63 -18.84
C PHE A 179 -2.52 -1.95 -19.05
N LYS A 180 -1.56 -1.99 -19.99
CA LYS A 180 -0.69 -3.17 -20.19
C LYS A 180 0.13 -3.49 -18.94
N ALA A 181 0.71 -2.46 -18.32
CA ALA A 181 1.53 -2.58 -17.13
C ALA A 181 0.73 -3.06 -15.92
N ALA A 182 -0.39 -2.41 -15.65
CA ALA A 182 -1.28 -2.78 -14.56
C ALA A 182 -1.83 -4.20 -14.75
N TYR A 183 -2.18 -4.58 -15.98
CA TYR A 183 -2.59 -5.94 -16.29
C TYR A 183 -1.46 -6.95 -16.06
N ALA A 184 -0.22 -6.67 -16.47
CA ALA A 184 0.89 -7.59 -16.26
C ALA A 184 1.20 -7.84 -14.77
N LEU A 185 0.99 -6.84 -13.90
CA LEU A 185 1.38 -6.88 -12.48
C LEU A 185 0.25 -7.28 -11.54
N TYR A 186 -0.97 -6.86 -11.84
CA TYR A 186 -2.13 -7.01 -10.95
C TYR A 186 -3.23 -7.81 -11.61
N GLU A 187 -3.71 -8.85 -10.94
CA GLU A 187 -4.95 -9.54 -11.28
C GLU A 187 -6.09 -8.76 -10.63
N SER A 188 -6.79 -7.95 -11.43
CA SER A 188 -7.79 -7.02 -10.94
C SER A 188 -9.09 -7.08 -11.73
N ASP A 189 -10.23 -6.90 -11.04
CA ASP A 189 -11.54 -6.81 -11.68
C ASP A 189 -11.71 -5.46 -12.41
N PHE A 190 -11.07 -4.39 -11.91
CA PHE A 190 -11.18 -3.04 -12.44
C PHE A 190 -9.83 -2.35 -12.62
N TYR A 191 -9.67 -1.61 -13.71
CA TYR A 191 -8.52 -0.71 -13.93
C TYR A 191 -9.04 0.72 -14.06
N VAL A 192 -8.65 1.58 -13.12
CA VAL A 192 -9.13 2.96 -13.00
C VAL A 192 -8.02 3.90 -13.44
N LYS A 193 -8.32 4.78 -14.40
CA LYS A 193 -7.47 5.91 -14.77
C LYS A 193 -8.02 7.17 -14.11
N ALA A 194 -7.17 7.89 -13.39
CA ALA A 194 -7.47 9.21 -12.81
C ALA A 194 -6.40 10.22 -13.22
N ASP A 195 -6.74 11.51 -13.29
CA ASP A 195 -5.74 12.57 -13.49
C ASP A 195 -5.26 13.11 -12.13
N ASP A 196 -4.12 13.78 -12.08
CA ASP A 196 -3.51 14.29 -10.84
C ASP A 196 -4.07 15.64 -10.34
N ASP A 197 -5.08 16.19 -11.02
CA ASP A 197 -5.78 17.43 -10.65
C ASP A 197 -7.24 17.22 -10.23
N ILE A 198 -7.56 16.02 -9.76
CA ILE A 198 -8.86 15.71 -9.17
C ILE A 198 -8.74 15.40 -7.67
N TYR A 199 -9.88 15.49 -6.98
CA TYR A 199 -10.06 14.91 -5.66
C TYR A 199 -10.87 13.62 -5.76
N LEU A 200 -10.25 12.50 -5.42
CA LEU A 200 -10.92 11.20 -5.38
C LEU A 200 -11.37 10.88 -3.95
N ARG A 201 -12.50 10.18 -3.82
CA ARG A 201 -12.96 9.60 -2.55
C ARG A 201 -12.78 8.07 -2.62
N PRO A 202 -11.67 7.50 -2.10
CA PRO A 202 -11.37 6.08 -2.23
C PRO A 202 -12.44 5.15 -1.65
N ASP A 203 -13.05 5.54 -0.52
CA ASP A 203 -14.16 4.85 0.13
C ASP A 203 -15.36 4.72 -0.82
N ARG A 204 -15.74 5.82 -1.48
CA ARG A 204 -16.88 5.84 -2.41
C ARG A 204 -16.58 5.11 -3.70
N LEU A 205 -15.34 5.20 -4.19
CA LEU A 205 -14.91 4.44 -5.36
C LEU A 205 -14.97 2.94 -5.07
N SER A 206 -14.45 2.48 -3.93
CA SER A 206 -14.47 1.07 -3.52
C SER A 206 -15.90 0.53 -3.48
N LEU A 207 -16.83 1.24 -2.84
CA LEU A 207 -18.25 0.85 -2.77
C LEU A 207 -18.90 0.78 -4.16
N LEU A 208 -18.60 1.73 -5.05
CA LEU A 208 -19.11 1.73 -6.42
C LEU A 208 -18.60 0.51 -7.19
N LEU A 209 -17.30 0.23 -7.14
CA LEU A 209 -16.71 -0.90 -7.87
C LEU A 209 -17.20 -2.25 -7.33
N ALA A 210 -17.34 -2.38 -6.00
CA ALA A 210 -17.91 -3.57 -5.38
C ALA A 210 -19.34 -3.84 -5.86
N LYS A 211 -20.16 -2.78 -6.00
CA LYS A 211 -21.53 -2.87 -6.51
C LYS A 211 -21.57 -3.32 -7.98
N GLU A 212 -20.68 -2.80 -8.82
CA GLU A 212 -20.67 -3.09 -10.26
C GLU A 212 -19.92 -4.39 -10.63
N ARG A 213 -19.23 -5.02 -9.68
CA ARG A 213 -18.43 -6.23 -9.87
C ARG A 213 -19.13 -7.39 -10.62
N PRO A 214 -20.44 -7.66 -10.46
CA PRO A 214 -21.12 -8.72 -11.21
C PRO A 214 -21.19 -8.48 -12.72
N HIS A 215 -20.97 -7.25 -13.20
CA HIS A 215 -21.09 -6.88 -14.61
C HIS A 215 -19.71 -6.81 -15.27
N SER A 216 -19.32 -7.88 -15.97
CA SER A 216 -17.97 -8.05 -16.53
C SER A 216 -17.56 -7.07 -17.64
N GLN A 217 -18.52 -6.35 -18.25
CA GLN A 217 -18.29 -5.37 -19.33
C GLN A 217 -18.49 -3.92 -18.87
N THR A 218 -18.36 -3.69 -17.57
CA THR A 218 -18.56 -2.38 -16.98
C THR A 218 -17.51 -1.37 -17.43
N TYR A 219 -17.97 -0.25 -17.99
CA TYR A 219 -17.16 0.94 -18.24
C TYR A 219 -17.84 2.16 -17.60
N LEU A 220 -17.19 2.75 -16.59
CA LEU A 220 -17.77 3.80 -15.75
C LEU A 220 -17.06 5.13 -16.00
N GLY A 221 -17.85 6.20 -15.99
CA GLY A 221 -17.34 7.56 -16.05
C GLY A 221 -18.39 8.55 -16.52
N CYS A 222 -18.02 9.82 -16.53
CA CYS A 222 -18.82 10.87 -17.15
C CYS A 222 -18.67 10.79 -18.68
N MET A 223 -19.47 9.93 -19.31
CA MET A 223 -19.46 9.75 -20.76
C MET A 223 -19.94 11.02 -21.46
N LYS A 224 -19.17 11.50 -22.43
CA LYS A 224 -19.54 12.61 -23.30
C LYS A 224 -19.61 12.14 -24.75
N LYS A 225 -20.59 12.66 -25.47
CA LYS A 225 -20.74 12.50 -26.93
C LYS A 225 -20.72 13.89 -27.55
N GLY A 226 -20.08 14.03 -28.70
CA GLY A 226 -20.00 15.30 -29.42
C GLY A 226 -19.25 15.16 -30.74
N PRO A 227 -19.29 16.20 -31.59
CA PRO A 227 -18.50 16.25 -32.81
C PRO A 227 -17.01 16.35 -32.49
N VAL A 228 -16.18 15.98 -33.45
CA VAL A 228 -14.74 16.27 -33.41
C VAL A 228 -14.56 17.78 -33.60
N PHE A 229 -13.72 18.40 -32.76
CA PHE A 229 -13.42 19.82 -32.87
C PHE A 229 -12.41 20.06 -34.00
N THR A 230 -12.82 20.81 -35.01
CA THR A 230 -11.98 21.20 -36.17
C THR A 230 -11.59 22.68 -36.15
N ASP A 231 -12.07 23.46 -35.17
CA ASP A 231 -11.70 24.88 -35.01
C ASP A 231 -10.31 25.00 -34.37
N PRO A 232 -9.33 25.66 -35.04
CA PRO A 232 -7.98 25.80 -34.54
C PRO A 232 -7.86 26.62 -33.25
N LYS A 233 -8.90 27.36 -32.86
CA LYS A 233 -8.95 28.10 -31.58
C LYS A 233 -9.26 27.21 -30.38
N LEU A 234 -9.69 25.97 -30.60
CA LEU A 234 -10.07 25.04 -29.54
C LEU A 234 -8.88 24.19 -29.09
N LYS A 235 -8.76 24.00 -27.77
CA LYS A 235 -7.72 23.17 -27.14
C LYS A 235 -7.64 21.76 -27.70
N TRP A 236 -8.78 21.20 -28.12
CA TRP A 236 -8.93 19.80 -28.54
C TRP A 236 -9.09 19.67 -30.07
N LEU A 237 -8.47 20.56 -30.83
CA LEU A 237 -8.41 20.49 -32.30
C LEU A 237 -7.89 19.13 -32.76
N VAL A 238 -8.60 18.54 -33.71
CA VAL A 238 -8.09 17.46 -34.56
C VAL A 238 -7.97 18.02 -35.98
N PRO A 239 -6.74 18.09 -36.55
CA PRO A 239 -6.51 18.60 -37.91
C PRO A 239 -7.24 17.81 -39.00
#